data_AF-A0A7Y7P8I6-F1
#
_entry.id   AF-A0A7Y7P8I6-F1
#
_cell.length_a   1.000
_cell.length_b   1.000
_cell.length_c   1.000
_cell.angle_alpha   90.00
_cell.angle_beta   90.00
_cell.angle_gamma   90.00
#
_symmetry.space_group_name_H-M   'P 1'
#
loop_
_entity.id
_entity.type
_entity.pdbx_description
1 polymer ?
#
loop_
_entity_poly.entity_id
_entity_poly.type
_entity_poly.pdbx_seq_one_letter_code
_entity_poly.pdbx_strand_id
1 'polypeptide(L)'
;MKNLLLSSLLLLLVSMSCSSQNRTFNTVFDRYADRDGFVTVKLSNPPPGLLSDGDNDSDFTISSLRILTVKDDALNAKINFYREIVPQLNRSGYEELLSVSNKNDKSILLCKKHNKVVTDVLFVSGGTNNVMIELNGKMSLAQAEKITSKLSNNNDDDESGDK
;
A
#
# COMPACT_ATOMS: atom_id res chain seq x y z
N MET A 1 -44.98 -22.84 -3.18
CA MET A 1 -44.67 -21.57 -2.48
C MET A 1 -43.48 -21.68 -1.52
N LYS A 2 -43.38 -22.73 -0.69
CA LYS A 2 -42.24 -22.95 0.24
C LYS A 2 -40.86 -22.95 -0.44
N ASN A 3 -40.76 -23.51 -1.64
CA ASN A 3 -39.50 -23.63 -2.38
C ASN A 3 -39.05 -22.30 -3.01
N LEU A 4 -39.99 -21.38 -3.27
CA LEU A 4 -39.70 -20.04 -3.78
C LEU A 4 -39.17 -19.12 -2.65
N LEU A 5 -39.75 -19.24 -1.46
CA LEU A 5 -39.27 -18.53 -0.26
C LEU A 5 -37.87 -18.99 0.15
N LEU A 6 -37.59 -20.29 0.05
CA LEU A 6 -36.26 -20.84 0.35
C LEU A 6 -35.20 -20.38 -0.67
N SER A 7 -35.56 -20.27 -1.95
CA SER A 7 -34.67 -19.75 -2.99
C SER A 7 -34.40 -18.25 -2.83
N SER A 8 -35.41 -17.45 -2.50
CA SER A 8 -35.25 -16.01 -2.22
C SER A 8 -34.38 -15.74 -0.99
N LEU A 9 -34.47 -16.57 0.05
CA LEU A 9 -33.63 -16.48 1.24
C LEU A 9 -32.17 -16.84 0.96
N LEU A 10 -31.91 -17.76 0.02
CA LEU A 10 -30.56 -18.17 -0.39
C LEU A 10 -29.86 -17.11 -1.26
N LEU A 11 -30.61 -16.37 -2.08
CA LEU A 11 -30.08 -15.24 -2.89
C LEU A 11 -29.66 -14.03 -2.02
N LEU A 12 -30.33 -13.80 -0.88
CA LEU A 12 -29.96 -12.75 0.08
C LEU A 12 -28.65 -13.03 0.83
N LEU A 13 -28.28 -14.31 1.00
CA LEU A 13 -27.05 -14.72 1.70
C LEU A 13 -25.78 -14.55 0.85
N VAL A 14 -25.91 -14.57 -0.49
CA VAL A 14 -24.77 -14.41 -1.43
C VAL A 14 -24.30 -12.95 -1.54
N SER A 15 -25.16 -11.97 -1.23
CA SER A 15 -24.80 -10.54 -1.26
C SER A 15 -23.94 -10.08 -0.08
N MET A 16 -23.69 -10.94 0.92
CA MET A 16 -22.85 -10.61 2.07
C MET A 16 -21.35 -10.89 1.86
N SER A 17 -20.90 -11.17 0.63
CA SER A 17 -19.47 -11.11 0.27
C SER A 17 -19.00 -9.65 0.19
N CYS A 18 -19.13 -8.94 1.32
CA CYS A 18 -18.59 -7.62 1.55
C CYS A 18 -17.08 -7.71 1.36
N SER A 19 -16.59 -6.88 0.46
CA SER A 19 -15.21 -6.89 0.00
C SER A 19 -14.25 -6.80 1.20
N SER A 20 -13.34 -7.77 1.31
CA SER A 20 -12.15 -7.69 2.17
C SER A 20 -11.16 -6.68 1.59
N GLN A 21 -11.59 -5.43 1.42
CA GLN A 21 -10.69 -4.31 1.14
C GLN A 21 -9.96 -3.99 2.43
N ASN A 22 -8.66 -3.66 2.37
CA ASN A 22 -7.78 -3.49 3.52
C ASN A 22 -8.27 -2.40 4.48
N ARG A 23 -9.22 -2.72 5.35
CA ARG A 23 -9.90 -1.78 6.25
C ARG A 23 -8.91 -1.05 7.15
N THR A 24 -7.87 -1.76 7.60
CA THR A 24 -6.79 -1.21 8.43
C THR A 24 -5.99 -0.16 7.68
N PHE A 25 -5.62 -0.41 6.42
CA PHE A 25 -4.87 0.54 5.59
C PHE A 25 -5.71 1.81 5.37
N ASN A 26 -6.99 1.65 4.98
CA ASN A 26 -7.90 2.79 4.82
C ASN A 26 -8.07 3.58 6.12
N THR A 27 -8.26 2.90 7.25
CA THR A 27 -8.50 3.56 8.54
C THR A 27 -7.31 4.41 8.97
N VAL A 28 -6.08 3.91 8.83
CA VAL A 28 -4.87 4.66 9.19
C VAL A 28 -4.64 5.79 8.20
N PHE A 29 -4.81 5.52 6.90
CA PHE A 29 -4.66 6.53 5.87
C PHE A 29 -5.65 7.69 6.07
N ASP A 30 -6.95 7.42 6.20
CA ASP A 30 -7.98 8.45 6.39
C ASP A 30 -7.84 9.19 7.72
N ARG A 31 -7.25 8.55 8.74
CA ARG A 31 -6.96 9.19 10.02
C ARG A 31 -5.89 10.27 9.90
N TYR A 32 -4.89 10.09 9.04
CA TYR A 32 -3.72 10.97 9.04
C TYR A 32 -3.57 11.78 7.75
N ALA A 33 -4.20 11.35 6.67
CA ALA A 33 -4.19 12.05 5.40
C ALA A 33 -4.67 13.49 5.57
N ASP A 34 -3.99 14.39 4.87
CA ASP A 34 -4.31 15.82 4.80
C ASP A 34 -4.31 16.55 6.17
N ARG A 35 -3.73 15.94 7.21
CA ARG A 35 -3.51 16.61 8.52
C ARG A 35 -2.15 17.29 8.58
N ASP A 36 -2.07 18.33 9.42
CA ASP A 36 -0.81 19.03 9.69
C ASP A 36 0.26 18.06 10.22
N GLY A 37 1.47 18.21 9.70
CA GLY A 37 2.61 17.34 10.03
C GLY A 37 2.68 16.05 9.22
N PHE A 38 1.77 15.81 8.29
CA PHE A 38 1.80 14.67 7.38
C PHE A 38 1.97 15.13 5.92
N VAL A 39 2.58 14.26 5.11
CA VAL A 39 2.61 14.39 3.65
C VAL A 39 1.80 13.27 3.06
N THR A 40 0.85 13.65 2.21
CA THR A 40 -0.09 12.74 1.55
C THR A 40 0.06 12.88 0.05
N VAL A 41 0.27 11.75 -0.63
CA VAL A 41 0.22 11.66 -2.10
C VAL A 41 -0.91 10.69 -2.46
N LYS A 42 -1.82 11.16 -3.32
CA LYS A 42 -2.94 10.37 -3.84
C LYS A 42 -2.91 10.47 -5.35
N LEU A 43 -2.78 9.34 -6.02
CA LEU A 43 -2.88 9.22 -7.47
C LEU A 43 -3.93 8.15 -7.78
N SER A 44 -4.84 8.46 -8.69
CA SER A 44 -5.92 7.57 -9.10
C SER A 44 -6.09 7.65 -10.60
N ASN A 45 -6.07 6.47 -11.25
CA ASN A 45 -6.17 6.30 -12.69
C ASN A 45 -5.25 7.24 -13.48
N PRO A 46 -3.92 7.21 -13.21
CA PRO A 46 -2.98 7.98 -14.00
C PRO A 46 -3.08 7.59 -15.50
N PRO A 47 -2.91 8.55 -16.42
CA PRO A 47 -2.82 8.24 -17.84
C PRO A 47 -1.73 7.19 -18.11
N PRO A 48 -1.94 6.26 -19.07
CA PRO A 48 -0.89 5.35 -19.52
C PRO A 48 0.37 6.13 -19.90
N GLY A 49 1.52 5.73 -19.36
CA GLY A 49 2.81 6.38 -19.62
C GLY A 49 3.22 7.48 -18.64
N LEU A 50 2.35 7.96 -17.73
CA LEU A 50 2.73 8.99 -16.74
C LEU A 50 3.88 8.52 -15.83
N LEU A 51 3.92 7.23 -15.53
CA LEU A 51 4.87 6.61 -14.61
C LEU A 51 5.83 5.64 -15.34
N SER A 52 5.80 5.61 -16.67
CA SER A 52 6.68 4.78 -17.48
C SER A 52 7.91 5.59 -17.87
N ASP A 53 9.11 5.12 -17.50
CA ASP A 53 10.41 5.71 -17.89
C ASP A 53 10.72 5.46 -19.39
N GLY A 54 9.77 5.70 -20.29
CA GLY A 54 9.95 5.56 -21.74
C GLY A 54 9.78 4.16 -22.33
N ASP A 55 9.78 3.11 -21.51
CA ASP A 55 9.42 1.75 -21.95
C ASP A 55 7.89 1.55 -21.86
N ASN A 56 7.25 1.40 -23.02
CA ASN A 56 5.86 0.95 -23.13
C ASN A 56 5.76 -0.53 -22.75
N ASP A 57 6.02 -0.87 -21.49
CA ASP A 57 5.67 -2.18 -20.98
C ASP A 57 4.14 -2.21 -20.79
N SER A 58 3.43 -2.74 -21.80
CA SER A 58 1.96 -2.77 -21.88
C SER A 58 1.29 -3.44 -20.69
N ASP A 59 2.05 -4.25 -19.95
CA ASP A 59 1.56 -5.04 -18.83
C ASP A 59 1.65 -4.29 -17.49
N PHE A 60 2.31 -3.13 -17.47
CA PHE A 60 2.40 -2.26 -16.31
C PHE A 60 1.31 -1.19 -16.34
N THR A 61 0.37 -1.25 -15.39
CA THR A 61 -0.69 -0.25 -15.23
C THR A 61 -0.86 0.06 -13.76
N ILE A 62 -0.81 1.33 -13.38
CA ILE A 62 -1.15 1.76 -12.02
C ILE A 62 -2.60 2.23 -12.03
N SER A 63 -3.41 1.64 -11.16
CA SER A 63 -4.79 2.06 -10.93
C SER A 63 -4.89 3.08 -9.80
N SER A 64 -4.13 2.87 -8.73
CA SER A 64 -4.06 3.81 -7.60
C SER A 64 -2.71 3.72 -6.90
N LEU A 65 -2.23 4.87 -6.42
CA LEU A 65 -1.08 4.98 -5.53
C LEU A 65 -1.46 5.93 -4.39
N ARG A 66 -1.27 5.47 -3.16
CA ARG A 66 -1.45 6.25 -1.93
C ARG A 66 -0.17 6.18 -1.13
N ILE A 67 0.39 7.34 -0.79
CA ILE A 67 1.56 7.46 0.07
C ILE A 67 1.19 8.36 1.24
N LEU A 68 1.56 7.92 2.44
CA LEU A 68 1.45 8.69 3.67
C LEU A 68 2.78 8.62 4.40
N THR A 69 3.34 9.77 4.74
CA THR A 69 4.54 9.89 5.57
C THR A 69 4.38 11.03 6.58
N VAL A 70 5.17 11.01 7.64
CA VAL A 70 5.17 12.02 8.69
C VAL A 70 6.31 13.00 8.42
N LYS A 71 5.99 14.29 8.25
CA LYS A 71 6.97 15.37 8.00
C LYS A 71 7.46 16.01 9.30
N ASP A 72 6.62 16.06 10.33
CA ASP A 72 6.98 16.65 11.61
C ASP A 72 7.73 15.65 12.50
N ASP A 73 8.96 15.97 12.90
CA ASP A 73 9.83 15.06 13.67
C ASP A 73 9.24 14.70 15.04
N ALA A 74 8.58 15.65 15.71
CA ALA A 74 8.02 15.45 17.03
C ALA A 74 6.78 14.53 16.99
N LEU A 75 5.98 14.61 15.92
CA LEU A 75 4.91 13.67 15.62
C LEU A 75 5.46 12.32 15.18
N ASN A 76 6.49 12.30 14.34
CA ASN A 76 7.10 11.09 13.83
C ASN A 76 7.67 10.21 14.96
N ALA A 77 8.26 10.82 16.00
CA ALA A 77 8.71 10.11 17.20
C ALA A 77 7.57 9.50 18.05
N LYS A 78 6.32 9.97 17.90
CA LYS A 78 5.16 9.52 18.69
C LYS A 78 4.30 8.48 17.96
N ILE A 79 4.37 8.45 16.63
CA ILE A 79 3.54 7.61 15.78
C ILE A 79 4.38 6.41 15.31
N ASN A 80 3.73 5.27 15.13
CA ASN A 80 4.39 4.10 14.55
C ASN A 80 3.44 3.33 13.62
N PHE A 81 3.53 3.59 12.31
CA PHE A 81 2.63 2.97 11.32
C PHE A 81 2.76 1.45 11.30
N TYR A 82 3.97 0.91 11.45
CA TYR A 82 4.16 -0.55 11.55
C TYR A 82 3.35 -1.13 12.71
N ARG A 83 3.43 -0.54 13.91
CA ARG A 83 2.70 -1.00 15.09
C ARG A 83 1.19 -0.79 15.00
N GLU A 84 0.73 0.22 14.26
CA GLU A 84 -0.70 0.46 14.07
C GLU A 84 -1.31 -0.46 13.00
N ILE A 85 -0.61 -0.67 11.89
CA ILE A 85 -1.17 -1.35 10.71
C ILE A 85 -0.92 -2.86 10.78
N VAL A 86 0.33 -3.28 10.96
CA VAL A 86 0.76 -4.66 10.73
C VAL A 86 0.03 -5.67 11.63
N PRO A 87 -0.22 -5.42 12.92
CA PRO A 87 -0.96 -6.34 13.79
C PRO A 87 -2.43 -6.52 13.40
N GLN A 88 -3.02 -5.52 12.73
CA GLN A 88 -4.43 -5.51 12.34
C GLN A 88 -4.64 -5.78 10.84
N LEU A 89 -3.56 -6.00 10.09
CA LEU A 89 -3.63 -6.19 8.65
C LEU A 89 -4.13 -7.59 8.31
N ASN A 90 -5.20 -7.69 7.53
CA ASN A 90 -5.62 -8.96 6.96
C ASN A 90 -4.63 -9.37 5.86
N ARG A 91 -3.78 -10.36 6.15
CA ARG A 91 -2.77 -10.87 5.21
C ARG A 91 -3.30 -11.91 4.22
N SER A 92 -4.62 -12.17 4.19
CA SER A 92 -5.21 -13.16 3.28
C SER A 92 -4.93 -12.83 1.82
N GLY A 93 -4.24 -13.73 1.12
CA GLY A 93 -3.85 -13.57 -0.28
C GLY A 93 -2.63 -12.68 -0.51
N TYR A 94 -2.01 -12.14 0.54
CA TYR A 94 -0.74 -11.42 0.45
C TYR A 94 0.43 -12.35 0.70
N GLU A 95 1.47 -12.20 -0.12
CA GLU A 95 2.80 -12.79 0.04
C GLU A 95 3.74 -11.73 0.61
N GLU A 96 4.54 -12.09 1.62
CA GLU A 96 5.58 -11.22 2.16
C GLU A 96 6.84 -11.33 1.29
N LEU A 97 7.28 -10.20 0.75
CA LEU A 97 8.45 -10.14 -0.13
C LEU A 97 9.71 -9.70 0.62
N LEU A 98 9.54 -8.75 1.53
CA LEU A 98 10.62 -8.19 2.33
C LEU A 98 10.10 -7.89 3.73
N SER A 99 10.92 -8.15 4.73
CA SER A 99 10.70 -7.73 6.10
C SER A 99 12.02 -7.34 6.73
N VAL A 100 12.07 -6.14 7.28
CA VAL A 100 13.23 -5.61 8.00
C VAL A 100 12.82 -5.42 9.45
N SER A 101 13.64 -5.90 10.36
CA SER A 101 13.43 -5.72 11.80
C SER A 101 14.76 -5.48 12.49
N ASN A 102 15.03 -4.23 12.86
CA ASN A 102 16.15 -3.86 13.71
C ASN A 102 15.61 -3.29 15.05
N LYS A 103 16.49 -2.75 15.92
CA LYS A 103 16.09 -2.27 17.26
C LYS A 103 15.09 -1.10 17.21
N ASN A 104 15.19 -0.25 16.20
CA ASN A 104 14.46 1.02 16.11
C ASN A 104 13.44 1.05 14.96
N ASP A 105 13.70 0.29 13.89
CA ASP A 105 12.96 0.31 12.63
C ASP A 105 12.42 -1.07 12.29
N LYS A 106 11.18 -1.06 11.83
CA LYS A 106 10.52 -2.23 11.26
C LYS A 106 9.83 -1.84 9.97
N SER A 107 10.02 -2.64 8.93
CA SER A 107 9.29 -2.49 7.69
C SER A 107 8.86 -3.83 7.12
N ILE A 108 7.79 -3.81 6.33
CA ILE A 108 7.27 -4.97 5.62
C ILE A 108 6.76 -4.57 4.24
N LEU A 109 7.07 -5.38 3.25
CA LEU A 109 6.55 -5.31 1.88
C LEU A 109 5.72 -6.54 1.61
N LEU A 110 4.45 -6.34 1.26
CA LEU A 110 3.50 -7.37 0.92
C LEU A 110 3.01 -7.19 -0.51
N CYS A 111 2.79 -8.28 -1.23
CA CYS A 111 2.20 -8.26 -2.56
C CYS A 111 1.07 -9.28 -2.68
N LYS A 112 0.00 -8.90 -3.37
CA LYS A 112 -1.07 -9.80 -3.77
C LYS A 112 -0.96 -10.09 -5.25
N LYS A 113 -1.15 -11.36 -5.62
CA LYS A 113 -1.07 -11.82 -7.00
C LYS A 113 -2.38 -12.43 -7.45
N HIS A 114 -2.72 -12.23 -8.72
CA HIS A 114 -3.78 -12.94 -9.41
C HIS A 114 -3.22 -13.47 -10.74
N ASN A 115 -3.25 -14.79 -10.94
CA ASN A 115 -2.71 -15.44 -12.14
C ASN A 115 -1.29 -14.97 -12.52
N LYS A 116 -0.37 -14.89 -11.55
CA LYS A 116 1.04 -14.44 -11.67
C LYS A 116 1.25 -12.93 -11.87
N VAL A 117 0.19 -12.13 -11.99
CA VAL A 117 0.27 -10.66 -12.05
C VAL A 117 0.13 -10.09 -10.64
N VAL A 118 1.02 -9.18 -10.25
CA VAL A 118 0.90 -8.45 -8.98
C VAL A 118 -0.22 -7.42 -9.13
N THR A 119 -1.20 -7.47 -8.25
CA THR A 119 -2.38 -6.59 -8.27
C THR A 119 -2.36 -5.53 -7.19
N ASP A 120 -1.72 -5.84 -6.06
CA ASP A 120 -1.66 -4.98 -4.89
C ASP A 120 -0.27 -5.08 -4.27
N VAL A 121 0.29 -3.93 -3.91
CA VAL A 121 1.54 -3.80 -3.18
C VAL A 121 1.27 -2.94 -1.95
N LEU A 122 1.65 -3.44 -0.78
CA LEU A 122 1.58 -2.71 0.48
C LEU A 122 2.99 -2.62 1.07
N PHE A 123 3.41 -1.40 1.38
CA PHE A 123 4.61 -1.17 2.17
C PHE A 123 4.27 -0.40 3.44
N VAL A 124 4.82 -0.85 4.56
CA VAL A 124 4.69 -0.16 5.84
C VAL A 124 6.03 -0.16 6.53
N SER A 125 6.47 1.03 6.94
CA SER A 125 7.62 1.27 7.80
C SER A 125 7.20 2.03 9.05
N GLY A 126 7.80 1.70 10.19
CA GLY A 126 7.65 2.45 11.43
C GLY A 126 8.90 2.34 12.29
N GLY A 127 9.23 3.41 13.00
CA GLY A 127 10.50 3.55 13.71
C GLY A 127 11.05 4.95 13.54
N THR A 128 12.25 5.06 13.00
CA THR A 128 12.90 6.33 12.61
C THR A 128 12.09 7.04 11.54
N ASN A 129 11.55 6.32 10.56
CA ASN A 129 10.71 6.89 9.50
C ASN A 129 9.40 6.13 9.38
N ASN A 130 8.29 6.86 9.55
CA ASN A 130 6.94 6.35 9.38
C ASN A 130 6.46 6.56 7.94
N VAL A 131 6.41 5.48 7.18
CA VAL A 131 5.97 5.49 5.78
C VAL A 131 4.95 4.40 5.54
N MET A 132 3.91 4.72 4.79
CA MET A 132 2.87 3.80 4.37
C MET A 132 2.60 4.02 2.89
N ILE A 133 2.67 2.96 2.10
CA ILE A 133 2.41 2.98 0.67
C ILE A 133 1.41 1.88 0.33
N GLU A 134 0.37 2.24 -0.41
CA GLU A 134 -0.48 1.29 -1.11
C GLU A 134 -0.42 1.60 -2.60
N LEU A 135 -0.18 0.57 -3.39
CA LEU A 135 -0.21 0.63 -4.83
C LEU A 135 -1.09 -0.50 -5.36
N ASN A 136 -2.08 -0.15 -6.18
CA ASN A 136 -2.92 -1.12 -6.89
C ASN A 136 -2.71 -0.94 -8.39
N GLY A 137 -2.70 -2.05 -9.12
CA GLY A 137 -2.45 -2.03 -10.55
C GLY A 137 -2.30 -3.41 -11.15
N LYS A 138 -1.64 -3.47 -12.30
CA LYS A 138 -1.10 -4.69 -12.90
C LYS A 138 0.38 -4.44 -13.07
N MET A 139 1.20 -5.30 -12.48
CA MET A 139 2.65 -5.21 -12.59
C MET A 139 3.31 -6.57 -12.39
N SER A 140 4.54 -6.68 -12.84
CA SER A 140 5.43 -7.77 -12.45
C SER A 140 5.97 -7.54 -11.02
N LEU A 141 6.48 -8.61 -10.40
CA LEU A 141 7.13 -8.54 -9.10
C LEU A 141 8.34 -7.58 -9.10
N ALA A 142 9.17 -7.66 -10.14
CA ALA A 142 10.35 -6.81 -10.29
C ALA A 142 9.99 -5.30 -10.36
N GLN A 143 8.87 -4.96 -11.00
CA GLN A 143 8.37 -3.59 -11.05
C GLN A 143 7.89 -3.10 -9.68
N ALA A 144 7.16 -3.94 -8.93
CA ALA A 144 6.73 -3.62 -7.57
C ALA A 144 7.92 -3.37 -6.63
N GLU A 145 8.95 -4.20 -6.71
CA GLU A 145 10.20 -4.04 -5.95
C GLU A 145 10.92 -2.74 -6.32
N LYS A 146 11.07 -2.44 -7.63
CA LYS A 146 11.72 -1.21 -8.10
C LYS A 146 11.04 0.06 -7.56
N ILE A 147 9.71 0.09 -7.53
CA ILE A 147 8.94 1.24 -6.99
C ILE A 147 9.18 1.38 -5.50
N THR A 148 9.08 0.28 -4.76
CA THR A 148 9.26 0.29 -3.30
C THR A 148 10.69 0.69 -2.92
N SER A 149 11.69 0.15 -3.61
CA SER A 149 13.10 0.48 -3.38
C SER A 149 13.43 1.94 -3.69
N LYS A 150 12.92 2.49 -4.81
CA LYS A 150 13.07 3.92 -5.12
C LYS A 150 12.42 4.81 -4.03
N LEU A 151 11.26 4.39 -3.52
CA LEU A 151 10.57 5.13 -2.44
C LEU A 151 11.27 4.99 -1.08
N SER A 152 12.05 3.92 -0.86
CA SER A 152 12.82 3.70 0.37
C SER A 152 14.19 4.38 0.36
N ASN A 153 14.84 4.48 -0.80
CA ASN A 153 16.24 4.94 -0.92
C ASN A 153 16.41 6.45 -1.19
N ASN A 154 15.34 7.20 -1.43
CA ASN A 154 15.40 8.66 -1.63
C ASN A 154 15.73 9.47 -0.34
N ASN A 155 16.32 8.86 0.67
CA ASN A 155 16.82 9.56 1.87
C ASN A 155 18.34 9.80 1.85
N ASP A 156 19.08 9.33 0.84
CA ASP A 156 20.55 9.37 0.84
C ASP A 156 21.18 10.23 -0.29
N ASP A 157 20.40 10.81 -1.21
CA ASP A 157 20.96 11.46 -2.43
C ASP A 157 21.02 13.00 -2.41
N ASP A 158 20.66 13.67 -1.30
CA ASP A 158 20.65 15.15 -1.21
C ASP A 158 21.92 15.77 -0.57
N GLU A 159 23.01 15.01 -0.41
CA GLU A 159 24.27 15.55 0.14
C GLU A 159 25.47 15.24 -0.77
N SER A 160 25.43 15.68 -2.04
CA SER A 160 26.61 15.72 -2.91
C SER A 160 26.40 16.69 -4.07
N GLY A 161 26.48 17.99 -3.79
CA GLY A 161 26.29 18.99 -4.83
C GLY A 161 26.68 20.42 -4.49
N ASP A 162 27.72 20.65 -3.68
CA ASP A 162 28.47 21.90 -3.77
C ASP A 162 29.94 21.69 -3.37
N LYS A 163 30.81 21.60 -4.38
CA LYS A 163 32.22 22.00 -4.40
C LYS A 163 32.79 21.89 -5.80
#